data_AF-A0A656Z3Z5-F1
#
_entry.id   AF-A0A656Z3Z5-F1
#
_cell.length_a   1.000
_cell.length_b   1.000
_cell.length_c   1.000
_cell.angle_alpha   90.00
_cell.angle_beta   90.00
_cell.angle_gamma   90.00
#
_symmetry.space_group_name_H-M   'P 1'
#
loop_
_entity.id
_entity.type
_entity.pdbx_description
1 polymer ?
#
loop_
_entity_poly.entity_id
_entity_poly.type
_entity_poly.pdbx_seq_one_letter_code
_entity_poly.pdbx_strand_id
1 'polypeptide(L)' 'MCHAKEPGWEGIIVPPKGVVLETDKDIAAHAREIYLQAGRSHAMPPANVTGVSNEERKLLASWYESATSGAK' A
#
# COMPACT_ATOMS: atom_id res chain seq x y z
N MET A 1 2.55 -12.69 -2.05
CA MET A 1 2.33 -11.32 -1.56
C MET A 1 3.41 -10.94 -0.55
N CYS A 2 4.02 -9.75 -0.64
CA CYS A 2 5.13 -9.35 0.24
C CYS A 2 4.68 -8.79 1.60
N HIS A 3 3.51 -8.14 1.66
CA HIS A 3 2.95 -7.52 2.87
C HIS A 3 1.84 -8.38 3.47
N ALA A 4 2.15 -9.65 3.76
CA ALA A 4 1.26 -10.62 4.39
C ALA A 4 1.88 -11.12 5.70
N LYS A 5 1.07 -11.67 6.63
CA LYS A 5 1.60 -12.35 7.84
C LYS A 5 2.55 -13.49 7.47
N GLU A 6 2.23 -14.18 6.39
CA GLU A 6 3.06 -15.22 5.78
C GLU A 6 3.41 -14.77 4.35
N PRO A 7 4.54 -14.08 4.14
CA PRO A 7 4.91 -13.60 2.81
C PRO A 7 5.13 -14.76 1.84
N GLY A 8 4.53 -14.65 0.67
CA GLY A 8 4.62 -15.64 -0.40
C GLY A 8 5.62 -15.29 -1.50
N TRP A 9 6.68 -14.54 -1.19
CA TRP A 9 7.70 -14.12 -2.15
C TRP A 9 9.07 -14.68 -1.74
N GLU A 10 9.78 -15.30 -2.69
CA GLU A 10 11.06 -15.93 -2.41
C GLU A 10 12.07 -14.93 -1.80
N GLY A 11 12.73 -15.34 -0.72
CA GLY A 11 13.68 -14.48 0.01
C GLY A 11 13.04 -13.47 0.97
N ILE A 12 11.70 -13.37 1.02
CA ILE A 12 10.98 -12.56 2.02
C ILE A 12 10.41 -13.49 3.09
N ILE A 13 11.07 -13.53 4.25
CA ILE A 13 10.66 -14.39 5.39
C ILE A 13 9.64 -13.68 6.28
N VAL A 14 9.72 -12.36 6.37
CA VAL A 14 8.81 -11.50 7.16
C VAL A 14 8.38 -10.30 6.32
N PRO A 15 7.17 -9.75 6.55
CA PRO A 15 6.71 -8.58 5.81
C PRO A 15 7.72 -7.43 5.96
N PRO A 16 8.09 -6.75 4.86
CA PRO A 16 9.03 -5.63 4.93
C PRO A 16 8.55 -4.57 5.93
N LYS A 17 9.45 -4.16 6.83
CA LYS A 17 9.17 -3.22 7.94
C LYS A 17 8.04 -3.66 8.89
N GLY A 18 7.66 -4.94 8.89
CA GLY A 18 6.53 -5.43 9.68
C GLY A 18 5.16 -4.98 9.18
N VAL A 19 5.06 -4.41 7.98
CA VAL A 19 3.81 -3.89 7.42
C VAL A 19 3.01 -5.03 6.80
N VAL A 20 1.82 -5.28 7.34
CA VAL A 20 0.85 -6.27 6.86
C VAL A 20 -0.32 -5.53 6.22
N LEU A 21 -0.87 -6.05 5.11
CA LEU A 21 -1.95 -5.44 4.33
C LEU A 21 -3.01 -6.49 3.95
N GLU A 22 -3.44 -7.34 4.90
CA GLU A 22 -4.37 -8.46 4.63
C GLU A 22 -5.81 -8.16 5.00
N THR A 23 -6.03 -7.28 5.98
CA THR A 23 -7.37 -6.90 6.43
C THR A 23 -7.63 -5.41 6.21
N ASP A 24 -8.90 -5.01 6.13
CA ASP A 24 -9.29 -3.61 6.06
C ASP A 24 -8.70 -2.78 7.21
N LYS A 25 -8.59 -3.38 8.41
CA LYS A 25 -7.97 -2.74 9.57
C LYS A 25 -6.48 -2.49 9.35
N ASP A 26 -5.77 -3.46 8.80
CA ASP A 26 -4.33 -3.33 8.53
C ASP A 26 -4.07 -2.28 7.43
N ILE A 27 -4.89 -2.29 6.37
CA ILE A 27 -4.86 -1.31 5.29
C ILE A 27 -5.14 0.10 5.84
N ALA A 28 -6.18 0.26 6.66
CA ALA A 28 -6.51 1.55 7.26
C ALA A 28 -5.41 2.05 8.20
N ALA A 29 -4.80 1.16 8.99
CA ALA A 29 -3.69 1.49 9.89
C ALA A 29 -2.45 2.00 9.13
N HIS A 30 -2.28 1.60 7.87
CA HIS A 30 -1.18 2.01 6.99
C HIS A 30 -1.63 2.92 5.83
N ALA A 31 -2.81 3.54 5.92
CA ALA A 31 -3.40 4.30 4.83
C ALA A 31 -2.49 5.45 4.34
N ARG A 32 -1.79 6.12 5.26
CA ARG A 32 -0.85 7.21 4.95
C ARG A 32 0.38 6.69 4.20
N GLU A 33 0.92 5.55 4.59
CA GLU A 33 2.06 4.92 3.92
C GLU A 33 1.67 4.45 2.52
N ILE A 34 0.51 3.82 2.36
CA ILE A 34 -0.05 3.43 1.06
C ILE A 34 -0.20 4.66 0.15
N TYR A 35 -0.77 5.75 0.69
CA TYR A 35 -0.89 7.02 -0.01
C TYR A 35 0.46 7.53 -0.53
N LEU A 36 1.47 7.61 0.34
CA LEU A 36 2.77 8.17 -0.05
C LEU A 36 3.54 7.25 -1.01
N GLN A 37 3.59 5.96 -0.73
CA GLN A 37 4.49 5.02 -1.40
C GLN A 37 3.91 4.45 -2.70
N ALA A 38 2.61 4.17 -2.72
CA ALA A 38 1.93 3.59 -3.87
C ALA A 38 1.08 4.62 -4.63
N GLY A 39 0.43 5.56 -3.94
CA GLY A 39 -0.42 6.57 -4.60
C GLY A 39 0.35 7.76 -5.17
N ARG A 40 1.07 8.49 -4.31
CA ARG A 40 1.69 9.78 -4.66
C ARG A 40 3.06 9.65 -5.32
N SER A 41 3.74 8.53 -5.07
CA SER A 41 5.03 8.19 -5.65
C SER A 41 4.97 6.84 -6.38
N HIS A 42 6.13 6.41 -6.88
CA HIS A 42 6.32 5.12 -7.55
C HIS A 42 7.21 4.18 -6.74
N ALA A 43 7.38 4.44 -5.44
CA ALA A 43 8.27 3.67 -4.59
C ALA A 43 7.76 2.24 -4.37
N MET A 44 6.45 2.06 -4.33
CA MET A 44 5.80 0.76 -4.22
C MET A 44 4.86 0.48 -5.40
N PRO A 45 4.80 -0.79 -5.85
CA PRO A 45 5.71 -1.87 -5.50
C PRO A 45 7.13 -1.60 -6.05
N PRO A 46 8.19 -2.15 -5.44
CA PRO A 46 9.55 -2.02 -5.99
C PRO A 46 9.57 -2.57 -7.42
N ALA A 47 10.24 -1.85 -8.32
CA ALA A 47 10.28 -2.17 -9.76
C ALA A 47 8.89 -2.38 -10.41
N ASN A 48 7.82 -1.87 -9.79
CA ASN A 48 6.43 -2.08 -10.19
C ASN A 48 6.08 -3.56 -10.46
N VAL A 49 6.58 -4.49 -9.64
CA VAL A 49 6.44 -5.94 -9.87
C VAL A 49 5.02 -6.47 -10.00
N THR A 50 4.01 -5.74 -9.50
CA THR A 50 2.59 -6.09 -9.66
C THR A 50 1.89 -5.32 -10.77
N GLY A 51 2.60 -4.48 -11.52
CA GLY A 51 2.06 -3.75 -12.66
C GLY A 51 1.08 -2.62 -12.31
N VAL A 52 1.20 -1.99 -11.14
CA VAL A 52 0.28 -0.91 -10.73
C VAL A 52 0.33 0.24 -11.74
N SER A 53 -0.81 0.51 -12.35
CA SER A 53 -1.04 1.54 -13.35
C SER A 53 -1.10 2.95 -12.75
N ASN A 54 -0.95 3.97 -13.58
CA ASN A 54 -1.07 5.36 -13.12
C ASN A 54 -2.48 5.68 -12.63
N GLU A 55 -3.49 5.04 -13.20
CA GLU A 55 -4.90 5.16 -12.81
C GLU A 55 -5.13 4.59 -11.41
N GLU A 56 -4.60 3.41 -11.11
CA GLU A 56 -4.68 2.81 -9.77
C GLU A 56 -3.95 3.66 -8.73
N ARG A 57 -2.80 4.26 -9.08
CA ARG A 57 -2.09 5.19 -8.19
C ARG A 57 -2.93 6.41 -7.85
N LYS A 58 -3.60 7.00 -8.85
CA LYS A 58 -4.55 8.12 -8.65
C LYS A 58 -5.74 7.70 -7.80
N LEU A 59 -6.22 6.46 -7.95
CA LEU A 59 -7.30 5.92 -7.13
C LEU A 59 -6.88 5.83 -5.66
N LEU A 60 -5.70 5.28 -5.37
CA LEU A 60 -5.14 5.24 -4.01
C LEU A 60 -4.97 6.62 -3.40
N ALA A 61 -4.49 7.59 -4.20
CA ALA A 61 -4.35 8.99 -3.78
C ALA A 61 -5.71 9.60 -3.40
N SER A 62 -6.69 9.47 -4.29
CA SER A 62 -8.04 10.00 -4.10
C SER A 62 -8.74 9.36 -2.91
N TRP A 63 -8.56 8.06 -2.69
CA TRP A 63 -9.12 7.34 -1.55
C TRP A 63 -8.65 7.95 -0.22
N TYR A 64 -7.34 8.10 -0.04
CA TYR A 64 -6.78 8.68 1.19
C TYR A 64 -7.18 10.15 1.37
N GLU A 65 -7.13 10.94 0.30
CA GLU A 65 -7.52 12.35 0.34
C GLU A 65 -9.00 12.50 0.69
N SER A 66 -9.89 11.68 0.14
CA SER A 66 -11.33 11.73 0.45
C SER A 66 -11.62 11.36 1.91
N ALA A 67 -10.91 10.38 2.46
CA ALA A 67 -11.06 9.95 3.85
C ALA A 67 -10.55 10.98 4.86
N THR A 68 -9.55 11.78 4.48
CA THR A 68 -8.93 12.79 5.36
C THR A 68 -9.53 14.18 5.20
N SER A 69 -10.09 14.50 4.02
CA SER A 69 -10.71 15.81 3.74
C SER A 69 -12.11 15.97 4.37
N GLY A 70 -12.78 14.86 4.70
CA GLY A 70 -14.09 14.86 5.38
C GLY A 70 -14.01 14.94 6.91
N ALA A 71 -12.81 14.93 7.49
CA ALA A 71 -12.61 15.14 8.93
C ALA A 71 -12.62 16.65 9.24
N LYS A 72 -13.81 17.24 9.20
CA LYS A 72 -14.12 18.52 9.83
C LYS A 72 -15.21 18.34 10.87
#